data_AF-M8CPL6-F1
#
_entry.id   AF-M8CPL6-F1
#
_cell.length_a   1.000
_cell.length_b   1.000
_cell.length_c   1.000
_cell.angle_alpha   90.00
_cell.angle_beta   90.00
_cell.angle_gamma   90.00
#
_symmetry.space_group_name_H-M   'P 1'
#
loop_
_entity.id
_entity.type
_entity.pdbx_description
1 polymer ?
#
loop_
_entity_poly.entity_id
_entity_poly.type
_entity_poly.pdbx_seq_one_letter_code
_entity_poly.pdbx_strand_id
1 'polypeptide(L)'
;MAPEEALRYAKKEIMAAEPVAAADPDLYAPLFKNVSQFKRSYQLMERILKVYIYQDGRRPIFHTPPLSGIYASEGWFMKLLKKSRPFVVADAAKAHLFYLPYSSQNLRLSLYVPDSHNLRPLAVYLRDFVKGLAAKYPFWNRTRGADHFLVACHDWGPYTTTAHRDLSRNSIKALCNADSSEGIFTPGKDVSLPETTIRTPNRTPRRPLRYVGGLPISRRHILAFFAGNVHGRVRPVLLQHWGKGQDEDMRVYALLPGRVSRTMTYIDHMKNSRFCLCPMGYEVNSPRIVEALYYECVPVIIADNFVLPFSDVLDWSAFSVVVAEKDIPDLKKILQGISLRRYVAMHDCVKRLQRHFLWHARPLRDFLTSQRSGPRTTYDHAEEISRGDERACGERYEGKEGQPHRAGDLPVEGVLTEPRHPQIVARRGSRRRGHEEIRQDLQQSQEDDDEARNGRATRLLGVNVSLA
;
A
#
# COMPACT_ATOMS: atom_id res chain seq x y z
N MET A 1 -34.61 -3.20 -2.04
CA MET A 1 -33.83 -4.42 -2.30
C MET A 1 -33.11 -4.78 -1.02
N ALA A 2 -33.17 -6.04 -0.59
CA ALA A 2 -32.40 -6.48 0.57
C ALA A 2 -30.89 -6.38 0.27
N PRO A 3 -30.02 -6.17 1.29
CA PRO A 3 -28.57 -6.05 1.05
C PRO A 3 -27.97 -7.21 0.24
N GLU A 4 -28.41 -8.44 0.50
CA GLU A 4 -27.88 -9.62 -0.19
C GLU A 4 -28.30 -9.67 -1.67
N GLU A 5 -29.56 -9.38 -1.96
CA GLU A 5 -30.07 -9.25 -3.34
C GLU A 5 -29.30 -8.18 -4.11
N ALA A 6 -28.97 -7.06 -3.44
CA ALA A 6 -28.23 -5.96 -4.04
C ALA A 6 -26.79 -6.35 -4.39
N LEU A 7 -26.12 -7.16 -3.55
CA LEU A 7 -24.79 -7.69 -3.86
C LEU A 7 -24.84 -8.72 -5.00
N ARG A 8 -25.86 -9.59 -5.04
CA ARG A 8 -26.03 -10.55 -6.15
C ARG A 8 -26.28 -9.82 -7.47
N TYR A 9 -27.13 -8.80 -7.45
CA TYR A 9 -27.34 -7.91 -8.60
C TYR A 9 -26.03 -7.25 -9.03
N ALA A 10 -25.30 -6.62 -8.10
CA ALA A 10 -24.04 -5.96 -8.42
C ALA A 10 -23.03 -6.94 -9.04
N LYS A 11 -22.90 -8.16 -8.49
CA LYS A 11 -22.02 -9.20 -9.05
C LYS A 11 -22.38 -9.55 -10.49
N LYS A 12 -23.68 -9.75 -10.78
CA LYS A 12 -24.15 -10.04 -12.15
C LYS A 12 -23.80 -8.90 -13.10
N GLU A 13 -24.08 -7.67 -12.69
CA GLU A 13 -23.84 -6.48 -13.51
C GLU A 13 -22.36 -6.18 -13.76
N ILE A 14 -21.48 -6.50 -12.80
CA ILE A 14 -20.03 -6.37 -12.98
C ILE A 14 -19.55 -7.40 -14.00
N MET A 15 -20.02 -8.65 -13.91
CA MET A 15 -19.63 -9.71 -14.85
C MET A 15 -20.12 -9.44 -16.28
N ALA A 16 -21.26 -8.75 -16.41
CA ALA A 16 -21.82 -8.31 -17.69
C ALA A 16 -21.37 -6.89 -18.11
N ALA A 17 -20.24 -6.39 -17.59
CA ALA A 17 -19.79 -5.03 -17.89
C ALA A 17 -19.42 -4.87 -19.38
N GLU A 18 -20.11 -3.96 -20.06
CA GLU A 18 -19.83 -3.58 -21.44
C GLU A 18 -18.45 -2.92 -21.59
N PRO A 19 -17.77 -3.08 -22.75
CA PRO A 19 -16.51 -2.40 -23.05
C PRO A 19 -16.58 -0.90 -22.80
N VAL A 20 -15.61 -0.36 -22.05
CA VAL A 20 -15.48 1.10 -21.91
C VAL A 20 -15.13 1.70 -23.28
N ALA A 21 -15.80 2.79 -23.65
CA ALA A 21 -15.44 3.57 -24.83
C ALA A 21 -13.94 3.95 -24.78
N ALA A 22 -13.28 3.94 -25.94
CA ALA A 22 -11.83 4.04 -26.07
C ALA A 22 -11.18 5.30 -25.42
N ALA A 23 -11.96 6.33 -25.07
CA ALA A 23 -11.47 7.59 -24.52
C ALA A 23 -12.17 7.97 -23.20
N ASP A 24 -11.95 7.19 -22.13
CA ASP A 24 -12.25 7.66 -20.78
C ASP A 24 -11.09 8.56 -20.29
N PRO A 25 -11.32 9.86 -20.02
CA PRO A 25 -10.25 10.79 -19.65
C PRO A 25 -9.64 10.47 -18.27
N ASP A 26 -10.37 9.72 -17.45
CA ASP A 26 -10.06 9.44 -16.07
C ASP A 26 -9.52 8.00 -15.87
N LEU A 27 -9.75 7.09 -16.83
CA LEU A 27 -9.26 5.71 -16.81
C LEU A 27 -8.40 5.37 -18.04
N TYR A 28 -7.13 5.05 -17.80
CA TYR A 28 -6.24 4.53 -18.84
C TYR A 28 -6.25 3.00 -18.85
N ALA A 29 -6.90 2.40 -19.85
CA ALA A 29 -7.18 0.96 -19.90
C ALA A 29 -5.96 0.05 -19.65
N PRO A 30 -4.74 0.32 -20.17
CA PRO A 30 -3.57 -0.52 -19.93
C PRO A 30 -3.14 -0.65 -18.45
N LEU A 31 -3.61 0.21 -17.55
CA LEU A 31 -3.34 0.10 -16.11
C LEU A 31 -4.21 -0.93 -15.41
N PHE A 32 -5.29 -1.40 -16.04
CA PHE A 32 -6.31 -2.22 -15.41
C PHE A 32 -6.31 -3.61 -16.03
N LYS A 33 -6.47 -4.64 -15.18
CA LYS A 33 -6.71 -6.01 -15.67
C LYS A 33 -8.00 -6.10 -16.49
N ASN A 34 -9.03 -5.36 -16.06
CA ASN A 34 -10.27 -5.19 -16.79
C ASN A 34 -10.91 -3.84 -16.42
N VAL A 35 -10.69 -2.83 -17.28
CA VAL A 35 -11.17 -1.45 -17.03
C VAL A 35 -12.70 -1.37 -17.00
N SER A 36 -13.39 -2.18 -17.81
CA SER A 36 -14.86 -2.24 -17.88
C SER A 36 -15.47 -2.73 -16.58
N GLN A 37 -14.97 -3.86 -16.07
CA GLN A 37 -15.41 -4.42 -14.80
C GLN A 37 -15.09 -3.47 -13.64
N PHE A 38 -13.90 -2.84 -13.64
CA PHE A 38 -13.56 -1.84 -12.63
C PHE A 38 -14.53 -0.66 -12.63
N LYS A 39 -14.75 -0.04 -13.80
CA LYS A 39 -15.66 1.10 -13.95
C LYS A 39 -17.07 0.75 -13.49
N ARG A 40 -17.59 -0.41 -13.93
CA ARG A 40 -18.92 -0.88 -13.53
C ARG A 40 -19.01 -1.16 -12.03
N SER A 41 -18.00 -1.82 -11.48
CA SER A 41 -17.90 -2.10 -10.03
C SER A 41 -17.92 -0.82 -9.21
N TYR A 42 -17.12 0.18 -9.59
CA TYR A 42 -17.06 1.47 -8.91
C TYR A 42 -18.42 2.19 -8.93
N GLN A 43 -19.06 2.28 -10.10
CA GLN A 43 -20.38 2.92 -10.24
C GLN A 43 -21.46 2.25 -9.37
N LEU A 44 -21.45 0.91 -9.31
CA LEU A 44 -22.37 0.14 -8.49
C LEU A 44 -22.07 0.32 -7.01
N MET A 45 -20.79 0.31 -6.62
CA MET A 45 -20.36 0.59 -5.25
C MET A 45 -20.89 1.95 -4.78
N GLU A 46 -20.70 3.03 -5.54
CA GLU A 46 -21.19 4.37 -5.15
C GLU A 46 -22.71 4.45 -4.94
N ARG A 47 -23.47 3.66 -5.71
CA ARG A 47 -24.94 3.65 -5.65
C ARG A 47 -25.47 2.73 -4.56
N ILE A 48 -24.91 1.52 -4.47
CA ILE A 48 -25.49 0.40 -3.73
C ILE A 48 -24.83 0.26 -2.36
N LEU A 49 -23.51 0.32 -2.27
CA LEU A 49 -22.78 -0.10 -1.07
C LEU A 49 -23.20 0.74 0.15
N LYS A 50 -23.48 0.05 1.25
CA LYS A 50 -23.82 0.62 2.55
C LYS A 50 -23.00 -0.06 3.63
N VAL A 51 -22.46 0.73 4.53
CA VAL A 51 -21.58 0.30 5.61
C VAL A 51 -22.16 0.76 6.93
N TYR A 52 -22.30 -0.16 7.88
CA TYR A 52 -22.54 0.18 9.28
C TYR A 52 -21.20 0.27 10.02
N ILE A 53 -21.04 1.31 10.83
CA ILE A 53 -19.84 1.49 11.66
C ILE A 53 -20.24 1.22 13.10
N TYR A 54 -19.61 0.24 13.74
CA TYR A 54 -19.80 0.01 15.17
C TYR A 54 -19.35 1.24 15.97
N GLN A 55 -20.20 1.72 16.89
CA GLN A 55 -19.88 2.88 17.73
C GLN A 55 -19.06 2.50 18.97
N ASP A 56 -18.99 1.22 19.29
CA ASP A 56 -18.28 0.65 20.43
C ASP A 56 -16.77 0.80 20.32
N GLY A 57 -16.11 0.60 21.47
CA GLY A 57 -14.66 0.60 21.59
C GLY A 57 -14.11 1.85 22.30
N ARG A 58 -13.08 1.66 23.12
CA ARG A 58 -12.47 2.73 23.92
C ARG A 58 -11.48 3.55 23.08
N ARG A 59 -11.58 4.88 23.15
CA ARG A 59 -10.57 5.80 22.59
C ARG A 59 -9.27 5.72 23.41
N PRO A 60 -8.08 5.90 22.80
CA PRO A 60 -7.84 6.28 21.40
C PRO A 60 -7.77 5.11 20.41
N ILE A 61 -7.82 3.85 20.87
CA ILE A 61 -7.69 2.67 20.01
C ILE A 61 -8.78 2.66 18.93
N PHE A 62 -10.01 2.97 19.30
CA PHE A 62 -11.11 3.05 18.36
C PHE A 62 -11.45 4.49 17.98
N HIS A 63 -11.98 4.67 16.77
CA HIS A 63 -12.59 5.91 16.28
C HIS A 63 -11.67 7.13 16.13
N THR A 64 -10.38 7.00 16.46
CA THR A 64 -9.45 8.14 16.60
C THR A 64 -8.14 7.87 15.88
N PRO A 65 -8.12 7.82 14.55
CA PRO A 65 -6.95 7.32 13.87
C PRO A 65 -5.89 8.42 13.66
N PRO A 66 -4.59 8.06 13.61
CA PRO A 66 -3.53 8.97 13.19
C PRO A 66 -3.69 9.33 11.70
N LEU A 67 -3.40 10.58 11.34
CA LEU A 67 -3.59 11.10 9.96
C LEU A 67 -2.28 11.49 9.26
N SER A 68 -1.15 11.20 9.89
CA SER A 68 0.20 11.55 9.47
C SER A 68 1.15 10.38 9.73
N GLY A 69 2.32 10.43 9.11
CA GLY A 69 3.32 9.35 9.17
C GLY A 69 3.05 8.26 8.13
N ILE A 70 3.79 7.16 8.25
CA ILE A 70 3.83 6.06 7.27
C ILE A 70 2.53 5.23 7.24
N TYR A 71 1.83 5.11 8.37
CA TYR A 71 0.58 4.35 8.48
C TYR A 71 -0.70 5.18 8.24
N ALA A 72 -0.57 6.38 7.68
CA ALA A 72 -1.66 7.34 7.59
C ALA A 72 -2.86 6.84 6.75
N SER A 73 -2.65 5.93 5.80
CA SER A 73 -3.70 5.33 4.97
C SER A 73 -4.87 4.78 5.78
N GLU A 74 -4.59 4.08 6.89
CA GLU A 74 -5.61 3.54 7.81
C GLU A 74 -6.51 4.67 8.35
N GLY A 75 -5.91 5.75 8.80
CA GLY A 75 -6.66 6.84 9.41
C GLY A 75 -7.39 7.72 8.43
N TRP A 76 -6.83 7.90 7.23
CA TRP A 76 -7.52 8.57 6.15
C TRP A 76 -8.75 7.79 5.70
N PHE A 77 -8.64 6.46 5.55
CA PHE A 77 -9.79 5.60 5.29
C PHE A 77 -10.88 5.78 6.35
N MET A 78 -10.53 5.63 7.63
CA MET A 78 -11.50 5.73 8.73
C MET A 78 -12.16 7.11 8.79
N LYS A 79 -11.37 8.19 8.66
CA LYS A 79 -11.87 9.57 8.66
C LYS A 79 -12.85 9.84 7.51
N LEU A 80 -12.50 9.41 6.30
CA LEU A 80 -13.31 9.65 5.11
C LEU A 80 -14.58 8.81 5.12
N LEU A 81 -14.49 7.53 5.50
CA LEU A 81 -15.65 6.65 5.63
C LEU A 81 -16.64 7.20 6.65
N LYS A 82 -16.20 7.57 7.86
CA LYS A 82 -17.06 8.14 8.92
C LYS A 82 -17.82 9.40 8.50
N LYS A 83 -17.26 10.18 7.56
CA LYS A 83 -17.91 11.40 7.02
C LYS A 83 -18.75 11.13 5.78
N SER A 84 -18.73 9.92 5.23
CA SER A 84 -19.37 9.60 3.97
C SER A 84 -20.86 9.30 4.14
N ARG A 85 -21.71 10.29 3.84
CA ARG A 85 -23.17 10.11 3.78
C ARG A 85 -23.64 9.08 2.73
N PRO A 86 -23.03 8.94 1.54
CA PRO A 86 -23.44 7.94 0.56
C PRO A 86 -23.23 6.49 1.03
N PHE A 87 -22.18 6.22 1.82
CA PHE A 87 -21.85 4.86 2.25
C PHE A 87 -22.37 4.52 3.64
N VAL A 88 -22.30 5.44 4.60
CA VAL A 88 -22.60 5.12 6.01
C VAL A 88 -24.10 5.15 6.28
N VAL A 89 -24.61 4.10 6.91
CA VAL A 89 -26.00 4.00 7.35
C VAL A 89 -26.08 3.91 8.88
N ALA A 90 -27.10 4.56 9.46
CA ALA A 90 -27.40 4.47 10.89
C ALA A 90 -28.15 3.18 11.23
N ASP A 91 -29.03 2.73 10.33
CA ASP A 91 -29.75 1.47 10.46
C ASP A 91 -28.89 0.32 9.93
N ALA A 92 -28.40 -0.51 10.85
CA ALA A 92 -27.57 -1.68 10.56
C ALA A 92 -28.26 -2.72 9.67
N ALA A 93 -29.60 -2.79 9.64
CA ALA A 93 -30.31 -3.74 8.79
C ALA A 93 -30.17 -3.42 7.29
N LYS A 94 -29.82 -2.16 6.97
CA LYS A 94 -29.57 -1.69 5.59
C LYS A 94 -28.11 -1.86 5.15
N ALA A 95 -27.23 -2.30 6.04
CA ALA A 95 -25.81 -2.42 5.75
C ALA A 95 -25.48 -3.70 4.98
N HIS A 96 -24.54 -3.57 4.05
CA HIS A 96 -23.93 -4.70 3.33
C HIS A 96 -22.66 -5.18 4.05
N LEU A 97 -21.92 -4.25 4.68
CA LEU A 97 -20.68 -4.51 5.39
C LEU A 97 -20.67 -3.81 6.76
N PHE A 98 -19.93 -4.40 7.70
CA PHE A 98 -19.80 -3.92 9.07
C PHE A 98 -18.34 -3.57 9.38
N TYR A 99 -18.07 -2.29 9.61
CA TYR A 99 -16.72 -1.81 9.86
C TYR A 99 -16.36 -1.88 11.34
N LEU A 100 -15.18 -2.44 11.64
CA LEU A 100 -14.53 -2.41 12.95
C LEU A 100 -13.55 -1.22 13.01
N PRO A 101 -13.90 -0.07 13.62
CA PRO A 101 -13.15 1.17 13.48
C PRO A 101 -12.00 1.26 14.50
N TYR A 102 -11.15 0.24 14.57
CA TYR A 102 -9.93 0.27 15.39
C TYR A 102 -8.75 0.82 14.59
N SER A 103 -7.76 1.34 15.30
CA SER A 103 -6.48 1.72 14.74
C SER A 103 -5.39 0.76 15.22
N SER A 104 -4.69 0.13 14.28
CA SER A 104 -3.61 -0.81 14.60
C SER A 104 -2.43 -0.09 15.25
N GLN A 105 -2.14 1.13 14.81
CA GLN A 105 -1.10 1.98 15.43
C GLN A 105 -1.47 2.38 16.86
N ASN A 106 -2.69 2.86 17.11
CA ASN A 106 -3.07 3.23 18.48
C ASN A 106 -3.21 2.01 19.39
N LEU A 107 -3.61 0.85 18.86
CA LEU A 107 -3.61 -0.40 19.62
C LEU A 107 -2.19 -0.75 20.09
N ARG A 108 -1.20 -0.64 19.20
CA ARG A 108 0.24 -0.79 19.52
C ARG A 108 0.68 0.23 20.57
N LEU A 109 0.44 1.51 20.34
CA LEU A 109 0.85 2.59 21.26
C LEU A 109 0.19 2.48 22.65
N SER A 110 -1.03 1.92 22.72
CA SER A 110 -1.77 1.84 23.98
C SER A 110 -1.44 0.60 24.81
N LEU A 111 -1.10 -0.53 24.17
CA LEU A 111 -1.03 -1.84 24.85
C LEU A 111 0.32 -2.55 24.72
N TYR A 112 1.16 -2.20 23.75
CA TYR A 112 2.43 -2.88 23.58
C TYR A 112 3.42 -2.45 24.66
N VAL A 113 4.02 -3.44 25.32
CA VAL A 113 5.13 -3.21 26.25
C VAL A 113 6.42 -3.30 25.45
N PRO A 114 7.22 -2.22 25.37
CA PRO A 114 8.53 -2.25 24.72
C PRO A 114 9.37 -3.44 25.18
N ASP A 115 10.12 -4.04 24.26
CA ASP A 115 11.01 -5.19 24.47
C ASP A 115 10.36 -6.50 24.95
N SER A 116 9.04 -6.55 25.10
CA SER A 116 8.34 -7.79 25.45
C SER A 116 8.34 -8.83 24.32
N HIS A 117 8.49 -8.38 23.06
CA HIS A 117 8.31 -9.18 21.85
C HIS A 117 6.98 -9.97 21.82
N ASN A 118 5.98 -9.50 22.56
CA ASN A 118 4.74 -10.22 22.79
C ASN A 118 3.56 -9.43 22.24
N LEU A 119 3.07 -9.84 21.07
CA LEU A 119 1.89 -9.25 20.43
C LEU A 119 0.56 -9.82 20.95
N ARG A 120 0.60 -10.86 21.80
CA ARG A 120 -0.61 -11.53 22.29
C ARG A 120 -1.58 -10.58 22.99
N PRO A 121 -1.17 -9.61 23.82
CA PRO A 121 -2.10 -8.68 24.46
C PRO A 121 -2.94 -7.88 23.44
N LEU A 122 -2.33 -7.45 22.32
CA LEU A 122 -3.03 -6.71 21.27
C LEU A 122 -4.10 -7.59 20.60
N ALA A 123 -3.74 -8.85 20.30
CA ALA A 123 -4.68 -9.80 19.68
C ALA A 123 -5.82 -10.20 20.62
N VAL A 124 -5.51 -10.42 21.90
CA VAL A 124 -6.50 -10.71 22.96
C VAL A 124 -7.47 -9.54 23.12
N TYR A 125 -6.97 -8.30 23.11
CA TYR A 125 -7.81 -7.12 23.22
C TYR A 125 -8.83 -7.03 22.08
N LEU A 126 -8.40 -7.24 20.83
CA LEU A 126 -9.30 -7.21 19.68
C LEU A 126 -10.29 -8.39 19.69
N ARG A 127 -9.86 -9.59 20.13
CA ARG A 127 -10.74 -10.74 20.37
C ARG A 127 -11.85 -10.39 21.35
N ASP A 128 -11.52 -9.79 22.49
CA ASP A 128 -12.49 -9.49 23.55
C ASP A 128 -13.47 -8.38 23.12
N PHE A 129 -12.98 -7.39 22.37
CA PHE A 129 -13.86 -6.42 21.69
C PHE A 129 -14.87 -7.09 20.76
N VAL A 130 -14.42 -8.00 19.90
CA VAL A 130 -15.31 -8.73 18.98
C VAL A 130 -16.30 -9.63 19.73
N LYS A 131 -15.87 -10.31 20.80
CA LYS A 131 -16.79 -11.07 21.68
C LYS A 131 -17.86 -10.17 22.29
N GLY A 132 -17.50 -8.97 22.72
CA GLY A 132 -18.45 -7.96 23.21
C GLY A 132 -19.45 -7.54 22.13
N LEU A 133 -18.99 -7.31 20.90
CA LEU A 133 -19.88 -7.01 19.77
C LEU A 133 -20.85 -8.16 19.48
N ALA A 134 -20.34 -9.39 19.47
CA ALA A 134 -21.13 -10.60 19.22
C ALA A 134 -22.19 -10.86 20.31
N ALA A 135 -21.92 -10.47 21.56
CA ALA A 135 -22.88 -10.55 22.65
C ALA A 135 -23.93 -9.43 22.59
N LYS A 136 -23.55 -8.24 22.12
CA LYS A 136 -24.40 -7.05 22.10
C LYS A 136 -25.28 -6.93 20.86
N TYR A 137 -24.79 -7.39 19.70
CA TYR A 137 -25.45 -7.20 18.42
C TYR A 137 -25.63 -8.53 17.67
N PRO A 138 -26.73 -8.72 16.93
CA PRO A 138 -26.98 -9.96 16.20
C PRO A 138 -26.09 -10.11 14.95
N PHE A 139 -25.54 -9.00 14.42
CA PHE A 139 -24.93 -8.96 13.09
C PHE A 139 -23.65 -9.80 12.97
N TRP A 140 -22.81 -9.84 14.01
CA TRP A 140 -21.60 -10.68 13.98
C TRP A 140 -21.96 -12.17 13.87
N ASN A 141 -22.91 -12.64 14.68
CA ASN A 141 -23.27 -14.06 14.74
C ASN A 141 -23.97 -14.54 13.47
N ARG A 142 -24.69 -13.65 12.76
CA ARG A 142 -25.40 -13.96 11.50
C ARG A 142 -24.47 -14.57 10.44
N THR A 143 -23.26 -14.02 10.30
CA THR A 143 -22.30 -14.38 9.25
C THR A 143 -21.00 -14.93 9.82
N ARG A 144 -20.90 -15.02 11.15
CA ARG A 144 -19.66 -15.29 11.87
C ARG A 144 -18.53 -14.37 11.42
N GLY A 145 -18.84 -13.09 11.25
CA GLY A 145 -17.87 -12.06 10.88
C GLY A 145 -17.52 -11.99 9.39
N ALA A 146 -18.17 -12.72 8.49
CA ALA A 146 -17.80 -12.76 7.06
C ALA A 146 -18.11 -11.46 6.28
N ASP A 147 -19.10 -10.68 6.73
CA ASP A 147 -19.43 -9.34 6.23
C ASP A 147 -18.83 -8.22 7.10
N HIS A 148 -17.94 -8.59 8.03
CA HIS A 148 -17.18 -7.64 8.85
C HIS A 148 -15.82 -7.39 8.25
N PHE A 149 -15.40 -6.14 8.32
CA PHE A 149 -14.08 -5.76 7.83
C PHE A 149 -13.35 -4.81 8.76
N LEU A 150 -12.03 -4.85 8.65
CA LEU A 150 -11.11 -3.94 9.31
C LEU A 150 -10.11 -3.36 8.32
N VAL A 151 -9.51 -2.24 8.70
CA VAL A 151 -8.41 -1.62 7.97
C VAL A 151 -7.23 -1.49 8.93
N ALA A 152 -6.07 -1.99 8.56
CA ALA A 152 -4.87 -1.88 9.38
C ALA A 152 -3.62 -1.65 8.52
N CYS A 153 -2.81 -0.65 8.87
CA CYS A 153 -1.58 -0.36 8.12
C CYS A 153 -0.28 -0.55 8.87
N HIS A 154 -0.32 -0.61 10.20
CA HIS A 154 0.88 -0.98 10.94
C HIS A 154 1.27 -2.42 10.60
N ASP A 155 2.58 -2.69 10.56
CA ASP A 155 3.21 -3.99 10.39
C ASP A 155 2.53 -5.12 11.18
N TRP A 156 2.06 -4.83 12.39
CA TRP A 156 1.46 -5.82 13.29
C TRP A 156 -0.04 -6.03 13.09
N GLY A 157 -0.68 -5.23 12.24
CA GLY A 157 -2.12 -5.26 11.94
C GLY A 157 -2.67 -6.66 11.64
N PRO A 158 -2.01 -7.49 10.80
CA PRO A 158 -2.45 -8.86 10.55
C PRO A 158 -2.51 -9.69 11.84
N TYR A 159 -1.46 -9.61 12.67
CA TYR A 159 -1.31 -10.44 13.86
C TYR A 159 -2.29 -10.09 14.98
N THR A 160 -2.87 -8.88 14.99
CA THR A 160 -3.89 -8.49 15.99
C THR A 160 -5.20 -9.27 15.84
N THR A 161 -5.40 -9.99 14.73
CA THR A 161 -6.61 -10.78 14.49
C THR A 161 -6.53 -12.23 14.97
N THR A 162 -5.31 -12.71 15.29
CA THR A 162 -4.99 -14.13 15.43
C THR A 162 -5.59 -14.83 16.66
N ALA A 163 -5.97 -14.06 17.69
CA ALA A 163 -6.56 -14.63 18.91
C ALA A 163 -8.06 -14.97 18.79
N HIS A 164 -8.70 -14.66 17.66
CA HIS A 164 -10.10 -14.99 17.40
C HIS A 164 -10.26 -15.68 16.04
N ARG A 165 -10.70 -16.94 16.04
CA ARG A 165 -10.80 -17.79 14.84
C ARG A 165 -11.59 -17.11 13.71
N ASP A 166 -12.80 -16.67 14.00
CA ASP A 166 -13.70 -16.14 12.95
C ASP A 166 -13.27 -14.75 12.46
N LEU A 167 -12.77 -13.87 13.34
CA LEU A 167 -12.12 -12.61 12.94
C LEU A 167 -10.90 -12.85 12.04
N SER A 168 -10.07 -13.85 12.34
CA SER A 168 -8.89 -14.18 11.55
C SER A 168 -9.27 -14.78 10.19
N ARG A 169 -10.20 -15.73 10.14
CA ARG A 169 -10.49 -16.49 8.91
C ARG A 169 -11.58 -15.88 8.04
N ASN A 170 -12.68 -15.42 8.64
CA ASN A 170 -13.88 -15.05 7.91
C ASN A 170 -13.90 -13.56 7.55
N SER A 171 -13.49 -12.69 8.47
CA SER A 171 -13.55 -11.24 8.24
C SER A 171 -12.58 -10.76 7.17
N ILE A 172 -13.03 -9.76 6.41
CA ILE A 172 -12.28 -9.10 5.36
C ILE A 172 -11.25 -8.16 5.99
N LYS A 173 -10.01 -8.21 5.52
CA LYS A 173 -8.92 -7.38 6.02
C LYS A 173 -8.42 -6.51 4.90
N ALA A 174 -8.52 -5.19 5.05
CA ALA A 174 -7.74 -4.27 4.23
C ALA A 174 -6.43 -3.99 4.94
N LEU A 175 -5.33 -4.56 4.44
CA LEU A 175 -4.03 -4.54 5.12
C LEU A 175 -2.98 -3.84 4.25
N CYS A 176 -2.18 -2.96 4.86
CA CYS A 176 -0.97 -2.51 4.18
C CYS A 176 0.08 -3.64 4.11
N ASN A 177 0.27 -4.36 5.22
CA ASN A 177 1.08 -5.58 5.27
C ASN A 177 0.29 -6.78 4.71
N ALA A 178 0.36 -6.98 3.39
CA ALA A 178 -0.35 -8.03 2.66
C ALA A 178 0.58 -9.20 2.29
N ASP A 179 1.16 -9.85 3.30
CA ASP A 179 2.01 -11.04 3.12
C ASP A 179 1.14 -12.31 3.01
N SER A 180 1.18 -12.97 1.85
CA SER A 180 0.42 -14.19 1.60
C SER A 180 1.02 -15.46 2.24
N SER A 181 2.30 -15.41 2.64
CA SER A 181 3.03 -16.55 3.21
C SER A 181 2.76 -16.79 4.70
N GLU A 182 2.29 -15.77 5.43
CA GLU A 182 1.98 -15.85 6.86
C GLU A 182 0.63 -16.55 7.15
N GLY A 183 -0.17 -16.82 6.12
CA GLY A 183 -1.47 -17.49 6.25
C GLY A 183 -2.56 -16.64 6.94
N ILE A 184 -2.34 -15.33 7.07
CA ILE A 184 -3.30 -14.37 7.64
C ILE A 184 -4.02 -13.59 6.54
N PHE A 185 -3.29 -13.12 5.53
CA PHE A 185 -3.84 -12.44 4.37
C PHE A 185 -4.27 -13.47 3.30
N THR A 186 -5.52 -13.38 2.84
CA THR A 186 -6.07 -14.27 1.81
C THR A 186 -6.38 -13.47 0.53
N PRO A 187 -5.59 -13.63 -0.55
CA PRO A 187 -5.88 -12.98 -1.84
C PRO A 187 -7.30 -13.27 -2.33
N GLY A 188 -7.98 -12.26 -2.88
CA GLY A 188 -9.36 -12.36 -3.38
C GLY A 188 -10.45 -12.26 -2.32
N LYS A 189 -10.11 -12.39 -1.02
CA LYS A 189 -11.00 -12.07 0.11
C LYS A 189 -10.56 -10.79 0.80
N ASP A 190 -9.26 -10.68 1.08
CA ASP A 190 -8.63 -9.54 1.72
C ASP A 190 -8.10 -8.54 0.67
N VAL A 191 -7.93 -7.28 1.08
CA VAL A 191 -7.56 -6.16 0.21
C VAL A 191 -6.17 -5.68 0.58
N SER A 192 -5.24 -5.67 -0.37
CA SER A 192 -3.95 -5.02 -0.19
C SER A 192 -4.10 -3.51 -0.36
N LEU A 193 -3.81 -2.76 0.72
CA LEU A 193 -3.97 -1.31 0.79
C LEU A 193 -2.59 -0.63 0.65
N PRO A 194 -2.46 0.46 -0.11
CA PRO A 194 -1.18 1.14 -0.22
C PRO A 194 -0.81 1.85 1.08
N GLU A 195 0.39 1.58 1.58
CA GLU A 195 1.00 2.33 2.67
C GLU A 195 1.47 3.69 2.15
N THR A 196 0.96 4.78 2.73
CA THR A 196 1.25 6.13 2.27
C THR A 196 1.80 6.99 3.39
N THR A 197 3.02 7.48 3.22
CA THR A 197 3.58 8.52 4.08
C THR A 197 2.86 9.84 3.85
N ILE A 198 2.16 10.33 4.87
CA ILE A 198 1.59 11.69 4.85
C ILE A 198 2.42 12.56 5.80
N ARG A 199 3.30 13.36 5.20
CA ARG A 199 4.10 14.35 5.92
C ARG A 199 3.24 15.55 6.33
N THR A 200 3.34 15.97 7.58
CA THR A 200 2.72 17.21 8.09
C THR A 200 3.79 18.10 8.72
N PRO A 201 4.65 18.75 7.93
CA PRO A 201 5.89 19.32 8.46
C PRO A 201 5.68 20.49 9.45
N ASN A 202 4.45 20.97 9.69
CA ASN A 202 4.15 22.11 10.58
C ASN A 202 2.66 22.19 11.02
N ARG A 203 1.96 21.06 11.27
CA ARG A 203 0.51 21.00 11.64
C ARG A 203 -0.47 21.74 10.69
N THR A 204 -0.03 22.17 9.52
CA THR A 204 -0.88 22.68 8.45
C THR A 204 -0.65 21.83 7.20
N PRO A 205 -1.64 21.04 6.74
CA PRO A 205 -1.55 20.31 5.49
C PRO A 205 -1.75 21.31 4.34
N ARG A 206 -0.80 22.24 4.15
CA ARG A 206 -0.96 23.31 3.17
C ARG A 206 -0.76 22.81 1.74
N ARG A 207 0.04 21.76 1.52
CA ARG A 207 0.32 21.19 0.18
C ARG A 207 0.76 19.71 0.23
N PRO A 208 -0.14 18.74 0.48
CA PRO A 208 0.21 17.31 0.46
C PRO A 208 0.76 16.84 -0.90
N LEU A 209 0.45 17.57 -1.97
CA LEU A 209 0.91 17.29 -3.34
C LEU A 209 2.19 18.07 -3.73
N ARG A 210 2.83 18.81 -2.80
CA ARG A 210 3.96 19.71 -3.13
C ARG A 210 5.09 19.03 -3.89
N TYR A 211 5.38 17.79 -3.55
CA TYR A 211 6.53 17.06 -4.08
C TYR A 211 6.17 16.10 -5.21
N VAL A 212 4.89 15.96 -5.53
CA VAL A 212 4.39 15.07 -6.57
C VAL A 212 4.89 15.53 -7.95
N GLY A 213 5.14 14.57 -8.84
CA GLY A 213 5.72 14.76 -10.18
C GLY A 213 7.21 14.42 -10.23
N GLY A 214 7.70 14.17 -11.44
CA GLY A 214 9.07 13.72 -11.68
C GLY A 214 9.82 14.53 -12.72
N LEU A 215 11.08 14.16 -12.97
CA LEU A 215 11.84 14.67 -14.12
C LEU A 215 11.40 13.96 -15.40
N PRO A 216 11.51 14.62 -16.57
CA PRO A 216 11.33 13.95 -17.86
C PRO A 216 12.38 12.85 -18.03
N ILE A 217 12.06 11.83 -18.83
CA ILE A 217 12.89 10.65 -19.07
C ILE A 217 14.35 11.01 -19.44
N SER A 218 14.56 12.04 -20.27
CA SER A 218 15.89 12.50 -20.70
C SER A 218 16.79 13.04 -19.57
N ARG A 219 16.19 13.41 -18.44
CA ARG A 219 16.88 13.96 -17.26
C ARG A 219 16.97 12.96 -16.10
N ARG A 220 16.62 11.70 -16.33
CA ARG A 220 16.75 10.61 -15.35
C ARG A 220 18.04 9.83 -15.60
N HIS A 221 19.09 10.31 -14.96
CA HIS A 221 20.47 9.87 -15.15
C HIS A 221 20.86 8.70 -14.23
N ILE A 222 20.13 8.46 -13.14
CA ILE A 222 20.39 7.34 -12.23
C ILE A 222 19.60 6.12 -12.71
N LEU A 223 20.25 4.96 -12.84
CA LEU A 223 19.55 3.73 -13.22
C LEU A 223 18.59 3.31 -12.10
N ALA A 224 19.10 3.10 -10.90
CA ALA A 224 18.29 2.68 -9.77
C ALA A 224 18.70 3.36 -8.46
N PHE A 225 17.72 3.61 -7.60
CA PHE A 225 17.95 4.22 -6.28
C PHE A 225 17.25 3.47 -5.15
N PHE A 226 17.95 3.41 -4.01
CA PHE A 226 17.43 3.02 -2.71
C PHE A 226 18.17 3.78 -1.60
N ALA A 227 17.42 4.26 -0.61
CA ALA A 227 17.98 4.62 0.68
C ALA A 227 16.97 4.27 1.79
N GLY A 228 17.42 3.62 2.85
CA GLY A 228 16.57 3.32 4.01
C GLY A 228 17.14 2.25 4.93
N ASN A 229 16.67 2.30 6.18
CA ASN A 229 17.17 1.50 7.30
C ASN A 229 17.40 0.01 6.95
N VAL A 230 18.48 -0.54 7.50
CA VAL A 230 18.94 -1.91 7.25
C VAL A 230 18.23 -2.89 8.18
N HIS A 231 17.02 -3.27 7.80
CA HIS A 231 16.22 -4.22 8.55
C HIS A 231 15.51 -5.21 7.63
N GLY A 232 15.02 -6.30 8.21
CA GLY A 232 14.40 -7.38 7.46
C GLY A 232 15.41 -8.29 6.77
N ARG A 233 14.91 -9.22 5.95
CA ARG A 233 15.73 -10.24 5.28
C ARG A 233 16.35 -9.77 3.95
N VAL A 234 15.70 -8.84 3.26
CA VAL A 234 16.08 -8.43 1.88
C VAL A 234 17.05 -7.25 1.86
N ARG A 235 16.82 -6.22 2.69
CA ARG A 235 17.66 -5.01 2.68
C ARG A 235 19.14 -5.27 3.00
N PRO A 236 19.51 -6.16 3.95
CA PRO A 236 20.91 -6.50 4.19
C PRO A 236 21.58 -7.10 2.94
N VAL A 237 20.88 -8.00 2.23
CA VAL A 237 21.38 -8.62 0.98
C VAL A 237 21.54 -7.56 -0.11
N LEU A 238 20.56 -6.68 -0.29
CA LEU A 238 20.65 -5.57 -1.25
C LEU A 238 21.88 -4.69 -0.98
N LEU A 239 22.12 -4.32 0.27
CA LEU A 239 23.25 -3.47 0.65
C LEU A 239 24.60 -4.18 0.58
N GLN A 240 24.63 -5.49 0.86
CA GLN A 240 25.83 -6.29 0.70
C GLN A 240 26.34 -6.26 -0.75
N HIS A 241 25.42 -6.34 -1.72
CA HIS A 241 25.74 -6.34 -3.14
C HIS A 241 25.95 -4.92 -3.72
N TRP A 242 25.07 -3.97 -3.40
CA TRP A 242 25.01 -2.67 -4.08
C TRP A 242 25.33 -1.46 -3.18
N GLY A 243 25.44 -1.65 -1.86
CA GLY A 243 25.54 -0.56 -0.88
C GLY A 243 26.93 0.07 -0.70
N LYS A 244 27.96 -0.43 -1.40
CA LYS A 244 29.35 0.03 -1.25
C LYS A 244 29.69 1.31 -2.05
N GLY A 245 28.74 1.83 -2.84
CA GLY A 245 28.95 3.03 -3.65
C GLY A 245 29.98 2.87 -4.76
N GLN A 246 30.16 1.63 -5.25
CA GLN A 246 31.11 1.29 -6.31
C GLN A 246 30.55 1.50 -7.72
N ASP A 247 29.23 1.66 -7.84
CA ASP A 247 28.50 1.78 -9.10
C ASP A 247 27.72 3.10 -9.11
N GLU A 248 28.06 4.00 -10.02
CA GLU A 248 27.48 5.35 -10.07
C GLU A 248 26.02 5.36 -10.54
N ASP A 249 25.60 4.32 -11.28
CA ASP A 249 24.24 4.14 -11.79
C ASP A 249 23.32 3.51 -10.74
N MET A 250 23.88 2.70 -9.83
CA MET A 250 23.16 1.99 -8.77
C MET A 250 23.37 2.67 -7.41
N ARG A 251 22.54 3.67 -7.13
CA ARG A 251 22.64 4.47 -5.89
C ARG A 251 21.89 3.83 -4.73
N VAL A 252 22.54 2.92 -4.03
CA VAL A 252 21.97 2.16 -2.90
C VAL A 252 22.67 2.55 -1.60
N TYR A 253 21.90 2.99 -0.60
CA TYR A 253 22.42 3.45 0.68
C TYR A 253 21.64 2.85 1.87
N ALA A 254 22.32 2.59 2.98
CA ALA A 254 21.67 2.25 4.25
C ALA A 254 20.92 3.47 4.81
N LEU A 255 21.64 4.56 5.05
CA LEU A 255 21.05 5.88 5.27
C LEU A 255 21.70 6.83 4.28
N LEU A 256 20.92 7.73 3.67
CA LEU A 256 21.47 8.69 2.71
C LEU A 256 22.50 9.56 3.45
N PRO A 257 23.81 9.49 3.11
CA PRO A 257 24.82 10.19 3.90
C PRO A 257 24.59 11.70 3.84
N GLY A 258 24.78 12.41 4.95
CA GLY A 258 24.54 13.86 5.02
C GLY A 258 25.33 14.69 3.99
N ARG A 259 26.49 14.20 3.53
CA ARG A 259 27.26 14.85 2.44
C ARG A 259 26.56 14.71 1.09
N VAL A 260 25.99 13.53 0.81
CA VAL A 260 25.23 13.23 -0.41
C VAL A 260 23.91 14.00 -0.42
N SER A 261 23.18 14.01 0.71
CA SER A 261 21.89 14.68 0.82
C SER A 261 21.96 16.21 0.65
N ARG A 262 23.11 16.83 0.99
CA ARG A 262 23.35 18.26 0.72
C ARG A 262 23.45 18.61 -0.76
N THR A 263 23.92 17.67 -1.59
CA THR A 263 24.02 17.86 -3.05
C THR A 263 22.70 17.53 -3.73
N MET A 264 22.03 16.47 -3.27
CA MET A 264 20.82 15.95 -3.87
C MET A 264 19.98 15.26 -2.80
N THR A 265 18.76 15.77 -2.56
CA THR A 265 17.89 15.23 -1.50
C THR A 265 17.42 13.81 -1.82
N TYR A 266 16.80 13.12 -0.85
CA TYR A 266 16.17 11.81 -1.09
C TYR A 266 15.12 11.89 -2.22
N ILE A 267 14.29 12.94 -2.20
CA ILE A 267 13.26 13.16 -3.22
C ILE A 267 13.90 13.41 -4.58
N ASP A 268 14.97 14.21 -4.64
CA ASP A 268 15.65 14.48 -5.91
C ASP A 268 16.26 13.19 -6.49
N HIS A 269 16.85 12.34 -5.65
CA HIS A 269 17.34 11.01 -6.05
C HIS A 269 16.24 10.18 -6.70
N MET A 270 15.06 10.07 -6.07
CA MET A 270 13.93 9.33 -6.66
C MET A 270 13.47 9.95 -7.98
N LYS A 271 13.39 11.29 -8.07
CA LYS A 271 12.96 12.00 -9.28
C LYS A 271 13.94 11.87 -10.45
N ASN A 272 15.22 11.69 -10.18
CA ASN A 272 16.28 11.52 -11.17
C ASN A 272 16.59 10.03 -11.46
N SER A 273 15.96 9.11 -10.74
CA SER A 273 16.12 7.68 -10.97
C SER A 273 15.12 7.15 -11.99
N ARG A 274 15.55 6.21 -12.81
CA ARG A 274 14.65 5.47 -13.70
C ARG A 274 13.81 4.48 -12.90
N PHE A 275 14.49 3.75 -12.01
CA PHE A 275 13.91 2.71 -11.18
C PHE A 275 14.10 3.02 -9.68
N CYS A 276 13.06 2.79 -8.88
CA CYS A 276 13.13 2.96 -7.43
C CYS A 276 12.95 1.60 -6.76
N LEU A 277 14.02 1.13 -6.12
CA LEU A 277 14.02 -0.19 -5.50
C LEU A 277 13.16 -0.17 -4.25
N CYS A 278 12.25 -1.12 -4.15
CA CYS A 278 11.30 -1.30 -3.05
C CYS A 278 11.51 -2.69 -2.42
N PRO A 279 12.67 -2.93 -1.76
CA PRO A 279 12.90 -4.17 -1.04
C PRO A 279 12.06 -4.23 0.24
N MET A 280 11.50 -5.41 0.52
CA MET A 280 10.81 -5.63 1.79
C MET A 280 11.74 -5.41 2.98
N GLY A 281 11.16 -4.89 4.06
CA GLY A 281 11.82 -4.72 5.35
C GLY A 281 11.52 -5.90 6.27
N TYR A 282 11.12 -5.60 7.50
CA TYR A 282 10.58 -6.61 8.40
C TYR A 282 9.31 -7.23 7.82
N GLU A 283 8.47 -6.37 7.23
CA GLU A 283 7.27 -6.75 6.50
C GLU A 283 7.41 -6.44 5.00
N VAL A 284 6.48 -6.98 4.22
CA VAL A 284 6.49 -6.90 2.74
C VAL A 284 6.18 -5.52 2.18
N ASN A 285 5.48 -4.67 2.94
CA ASN A 285 5.11 -3.33 2.51
C ASN A 285 6.21 -2.29 2.76
N SER A 286 6.13 -1.19 2.01
CA SER A 286 6.90 0.01 2.27
C SER A 286 6.20 1.22 1.68
N PRO A 287 6.22 2.39 2.35
CA PRO A 287 5.69 3.62 1.77
C PRO A 287 6.41 4.04 0.49
N ARG A 288 7.64 3.55 0.29
CA ARG A 288 8.48 3.82 -0.88
C ARG A 288 7.81 3.43 -2.19
N ILE A 289 6.94 2.43 -2.18
CA ILE A 289 6.17 2.03 -3.38
C ILE A 289 5.30 3.20 -3.83
N VAL A 290 4.59 3.84 -2.90
CA VAL A 290 3.75 5.00 -3.20
C VAL A 290 4.60 6.25 -3.51
N GLU A 291 5.73 6.43 -2.81
CA GLU A 291 6.68 7.51 -3.12
C GLU A 291 7.25 7.39 -4.53
N ALA A 292 7.56 6.18 -5.00
CA ALA A 292 8.03 5.93 -6.36
C ALA A 292 6.99 6.39 -7.39
N LEU A 293 5.71 6.07 -7.15
CA LEU A 293 4.60 6.56 -7.99
C LEU A 293 4.48 8.10 -7.94
N TYR A 294 4.64 8.72 -6.77
CA TYR A 294 4.59 10.18 -6.62
C TYR A 294 5.72 10.90 -7.34
N TYR A 295 6.88 10.27 -7.49
CA TYR A 295 8.06 10.87 -8.15
C TYR A 295 8.28 10.35 -9.57
N GLU A 296 7.27 9.67 -10.12
CA GLU A 296 7.27 9.08 -11.47
C GLU A 296 8.49 8.18 -11.71
N CYS A 297 8.91 7.46 -10.67
CA CYS A 297 10.01 6.52 -10.70
C CYS A 297 9.42 5.11 -10.78
N VAL A 298 9.84 4.29 -11.75
CA VAL A 298 9.26 2.96 -11.94
C VAL A 298 9.61 2.09 -10.71
N PRO A 299 8.64 1.62 -9.91
CA PRO A 299 8.93 0.82 -8.73
C PRO A 299 9.48 -0.55 -9.12
N VAL A 300 10.54 -0.97 -8.42
CA VAL A 300 11.10 -2.31 -8.52
C VAL A 300 10.81 -3.05 -7.22
N ILE A 301 9.85 -3.97 -7.25
CA ILE A 301 9.40 -4.72 -6.07
C ILE A 301 10.34 -5.89 -5.83
N ILE A 302 10.92 -5.97 -4.63
CA ILE A 302 11.78 -7.09 -4.20
C ILE A 302 11.20 -7.65 -2.90
N ALA A 303 10.14 -8.44 -3.03
CA ALA A 303 9.36 -9.02 -1.94
C ALA A 303 8.54 -10.21 -2.46
N ASP A 304 9.05 -11.43 -2.32
CA ASP A 304 8.52 -12.60 -3.05
C ASP A 304 7.04 -12.91 -2.73
N ASN A 305 6.60 -12.64 -1.50
CA ASN A 305 5.28 -13.02 -1.00
C ASN A 305 4.26 -11.87 -0.97
N PHE A 306 4.64 -10.69 -1.49
CA PHE A 306 3.83 -9.49 -1.36
C PHE A 306 2.66 -9.49 -2.35
N VAL A 307 1.44 -9.39 -1.83
CA VAL A 307 0.26 -9.09 -2.65
C VAL A 307 0.19 -7.59 -2.85
N LEU A 308 0.49 -7.13 -4.05
CA LEU A 308 0.62 -5.70 -4.34
C LEU A 308 -0.72 -4.93 -4.17
N PRO A 309 -0.68 -3.65 -3.76
CA PRO A 309 -1.88 -2.85 -3.53
C PRO A 309 -2.79 -2.80 -4.75
N PHE A 310 -4.10 -3.02 -4.54
CA PHE A 310 -5.11 -3.06 -5.61
C PHE A 310 -4.79 -4.01 -6.78
N SER A 311 -3.99 -5.06 -6.55
CA SER A 311 -3.60 -6.03 -7.58
C SER A 311 -4.77 -6.86 -8.13
N ASP A 312 -5.93 -6.85 -7.49
CA ASP A 312 -7.20 -7.36 -8.00
C ASP A 312 -7.76 -6.51 -9.16
N VAL A 313 -7.37 -5.24 -9.25
CA VAL A 313 -7.86 -4.27 -10.24
C VAL A 313 -6.76 -3.83 -11.21
N LEU A 314 -5.57 -3.51 -10.69
CA LEU A 314 -4.45 -2.96 -11.44
C LEU A 314 -3.55 -4.05 -12.02
N ASP A 315 -3.09 -3.85 -13.25
CA ASP A 315 -2.00 -4.64 -13.84
C ASP A 315 -0.65 -4.00 -13.48
N TRP A 316 -0.06 -4.48 -12.38
CA TRP A 316 1.24 -4.02 -11.92
C TRP A 316 2.37 -4.24 -12.94
N SER A 317 2.24 -5.21 -13.85
CA SER A 317 3.27 -5.45 -14.87
C SER A 317 3.40 -4.27 -15.82
N ALA A 318 2.32 -3.49 -16.03
CA ALA A 318 2.31 -2.33 -16.93
C ALA A 318 3.15 -1.15 -16.43
N PHE A 319 3.45 -1.07 -15.13
CA PHE A 319 4.10 0.10 -14.52
C PHE A 319 5.14 -0.21 -13.45
N SER A 320 5.50 -1.48 -13.25
CA SER A 320 6.49 -1.90 -12.25
C SER A 320 7.35 -3.04 -12.76
N VAL A 321 8.44 -3.31 -12.04
CA VAL A 321 9.29 -4.48 -12.24
C VAL A 321 9.26 -5.30 -10.96
N VAL A 322 8.98 -6.60 -11.06
CA VAL A 322 9.09 -7.53 -9.92
C VAL A 322 10.39 -8.32 -10.10
N VAL A 323 11.25 -8.30 -9.07
CA VAL A 323 12.52 -9.03 -9.05
C VAL A 323 12.49 -9.97 -7.86
N ALA A 324 12.79 -11.25 -8.09
CA ALA A 324 12.84 -12.21 -7.00
C ALA A 324 14.00 -11.88 -6.05
N GLU A 325 13.83 -12.16 -4.75
CA GLU A 325 14.84 -11.82 -3.74
C GLU A 325 16.21 -12.45 -4.04
N LYS A 326 16.21 -13.66 -4.61
CA LYS A 326 17.43 -14.38 -5.02
C LYS A 326 18.20 -13.71 -6.16
N ASP A 327 17.53 -12.88 -6.97
CA ASP A 327 18.09 -12.25 -8.18
C ASP A 327 18.69 -10.86 -7.89
N ILE A 328 18.76 -10.44 -6.62
CA ILE A 328 19.44 -9.20 -6.19
C ILE A 328 20.86 -9.07 -6.77
N PRO A 329 21.72 -10.11 -6.84
CA PRO A 329 23.05 -9.98 -7.41
C PRO A 329 23.04 -9.57 -8.90
N ASP A 330 22.00 -9.91 -9.64
CA ASP A 330 21.84 -9.61 -11.07
C ASP A 330 21.01 -8.34 -11.34
N LEU A 331 20.68 -7.57 -10.30
CA LEU A 331 19.72 -6.46 -10.39
C LEU A 331 20.06 -5.45 -11.48
N LYS A 332 21.32 -5.00 -11.58
CA LYS A 332 21.74 -4.06 -12.65
C LYS A 332 21.51 -4.65 -14.04
N LYS A 333 21.88 -5.91 -14.25
CA LYS A 333 21.70 -6.62 -15.52
C LYS A 333 20.22 -6.73 -15.89
N ILE A 334 19.35 -7.07 -14.92
CA ILE A 334 17.90 -7.15 -15.12
C ILE A 334 17.35 -5.78 -15.56
N LEU A 335 17.69 -4.71 -14.84
CA LEU A 335 17.19 -3.37 -15.11
C LEU A 335 17.73 -2.79 -16.43
N GLN A 336 18.98 -3.05 -16.77
CA GLN A 336 19.56 -2.66 -18.07
C GLN A 336 19.00 -3.48 -19.25
N GLY A 337 18.53 -4.71 -18.99
CA GLY A 337 17.87 -5.54 -20.00
C GLY A 337 16.49 -5.03 -20.43
N ILE A 338 15.91 -4.09 -19.69
CA ILE A 338 14.63 -3.47 -20.05
C ILE A 338 14.86 -2.47 -21.18
N SER A 339 14.20 -2.71 -22.32
CA SER A 339 14.31 -1.83 -23.49
C SER A 339 13.81 -0.41 -23.18
N LEU A 340 14.38 0.60 -23.84
CA LEU A 340 13.94 1.98 -23.69
C LEU A 340 12.44 2.14 -24.00
N ARG A 341 11.92 1.45 -25.02
CA ARG A 341 10.47 1.43 -25.36
C ARG A 341 9.64 0.95 -24.18
N ARG A 342 10.03 -0.14 -23.53
CA ARG A 342 9.32 -0.68 -22.37
C ARG A 342 9.41 0.26 -21.17
N TYR A 343 10.59 0.82 -20.90
CA TYR A 343 10.76 1.79 -19.83
C TYR A 343 9.90 3.05 -20.02
N VAL A 344 9.86 3.61 -21.23
CA VAL A 344 9.01 4.76 -21.57
C VAL A 344 7.53 4.44 -21.33
N ALA A 345 7.07 3.26 -21.77
CA ALA A 345 5.68 2.83 -21.54
C ALA A 345 5.35 2.70 -20.04
N MET A 346 6.25 2.10 -19.25
CA MET A 346 6.06 2.01 -17.79
C MET A 346 6.06 3.39 -17.12
N HIS A 347 6.97 4.28 -17.53
CA HIS A 347 7.04 5.65 -17.00
C HIS A 347 5.74 6.44 -17.25
N ASP A 348 5.19 6.37 -18.47
CA ASP A 348 3.91 7.01 -18.79
C ASP A 348 2.76 6.40 -17.98
N CYS A 349 2.74 5.07 -17.83
CA CYS A 349 1.78 4.38 -16.99
C CYS A 349 1.87 4.84 -15.52
N VAL A 350 3.07 4.94 -14.94
CA VAL A 350 3.27 5.48 -13.57
C VAL A 350 2.71 6.91 -13.46
N LYS A 351 3.02 7.78 -14.42
CA LYS A 351 2.54 9.17 -14.44
C LYS A 351 1.02 9.25 -14.48
N ARG A 352 0.37 8.43 -15.30
CA ARG A 352 -1.11 8.35 -15.37
C ARG A 352 -1.72 7.75 -14.09
N LEU A 353 -1.05 6.76 -13.50
CA LEU A 353 -1.51 6.02 -12.32
C LEU A 353 -1.46 6.86 -11.04
N GLN A 354 -0.50 7.77 -10.93
CA GLN A 354 -0.20 8.56 -9.73
C GLN A 354 -1.45 9.12 -9.03
N ARG A 355 -2.41 9.65 -9.80
CA ARG A 355 -3.64 10.23 -9.27
C ARG A 355 -4.49 9.26 -8.43
N HIS A 356 -4.42 7.96 -8.72
CA HIS A 356 -5.22 6.93 -8.05
C HIS A 356 -4.65 6.52 -6.67
N PHE A 357 -3.43 6.97 -6.34
CA PHE A 357 -2.80 6.72 -5.04
C PHE A 357 -2.83 7.93 -4.10
N LEU A 358 -3.50 9.02 -4.50
CA LEU A 358 -3.57 10.25 -3.71
C LEU A 358 -4.73 10.23 -2.71
N TRP A 359 -4.43 10.57 -1.44
CA TRP A 359 -5.46 10.84 -0.44
C TRP A 359 -5.95 12.28 -0.54
N HIS A 360 -7.25 12.46 -0.75
CA HIS A 360 -7.88 13.77 -0.81
C HIS A 360 -8.61 14.12 0.49
N ALA A 361 -8.54 15.41 0.90
CA ALA A 361 -9.27 15.94 2.06
C ALA A 361 -10.78 15.66 2.02
N ARG A 362 -11.34 15.59 0.81
CA ARG A 362 -12.70 15.16 0.49
C ARG A 362 -12.63 14.21 -0.71
N PRO A 363 -13.45 13.14 -0.76
CA PRO A 363 -13.49 12.27 -1.92
C PRO A 363 -13.90 13.06 -3.17
N LEU A 364 -13.21 12.84 -4.28
CA LEU A 364 -13.58 13.38 -5.58
C LEU A 364 -14.81 12.60 -6.07
N ARG A 365 -16.00 13.23 -6.09
CA ARG A 365 -17.27 12.55 -6.40
C ARG A 365 -17.58 12.44 -7.90
N ASP A 366 -16.84 13.15 -8.73
CA ASP A 366 -17.17 13.32 -10.15
C ASP A 366 -16.24 12.50 -11.08
N PHE A 367 -15.44 11.60 -10.52
CA PHE A 367 -14.36 10.91 -11.25
C PHE A 367 -14.88 9.92 -12.32
N LEU A 368 -16.07 9.32 -12.14
CA LEU A 368 -16.65 8.37 -13.12
C LEU A 368 -18.14 8.63 -13.45
N THR A 369 -18.73 9.68 -12.89
CA THR A 369 -20.17 9.98 -12.96
C THR A 369 -20.51 11.21 -13.81
N SER A 370 -19.52 11.95 -14.30
CA SER A 370 -19.73 13.14 -15.14
C SER A 370 -20.00 12.80 -16.60
N GLN A 371 -21.28 12.55 -16.93
CA GLN A 371 -21.85 12.96 -18.23
C GLN A 371 -22.32 14.43 -18.15
N ARG A 372 -21.40 15.36 -17.86
CA ARG A 372 -21.71 16.80 -17.96
C ARG A 372 -20.80 17.46 -18.99
N SER A 373 -21.44 17.84 -20.10
CA SER A 373 -20.96 18.81 -21.09
C SER A 373 -20.71 20.16 -20.41
N GLY A 374 -19.44 20.51 -20.21
CA GLY A 374 -18.99 21.81 -19.75
C GLY A 374 -17.47 21.87 -19.75
N PRO A 375 -16.84 22.98 -20.17
CA PRO A 375 -15.40 23.01 -20.40
C PRO A 375 -14.64 22.89 -19.07
N ARG A 376 -13.83 21.83 -18.94
CA ARG A 376 -12.82 21.73 -17.87
C ARG A 376 -11.69 22.71 -18.21
N THR A 377 -11.31 23.51 -17.21
CA THR A 377 -10.23 24.49 -17.29
C THR A 377 -8.88 23.80 -17.54
N THR A 378 -8.23 24.26 -18.60
CA THR A 378 -6.86 24.01 -19.11
C THR A 378 -5.86 23.39 -18.12
N TYR A 379 -5.57 22.10 -18.33
CA TYR A 379 -4.27 21.49 -18.09
C TYR A 379 -3.88 20.71 -19.36
N ASP A 380 -3.80 21.43 -20.48
CA ASP A 380 -3.29 20.90 -21.74
C ASP A 380 -2.17 21.81 -22.23
N HIS A 381 -0.94 21.33 -22.09
CA HIS A 381 0.15 21.57 -23.03
C HIS A 381 1.21 20.49 -22.81
N ALA A 382 1.01 19.35 -23.49
CA ALA A 382 2.06 18.55 -24.12
C ALA A 382 1.44 17.28 -24.75
N GLU A 383 0.66 17.46 -25.81
CA GLU A 383 0.41 16.38 -26.78
C GLU A 383 0.71 16.90 -28.17
N GLU A 384 1.96 16.71 -28.59
CA GLU A 384 2.27 16.41 -29.98
C GLU A 384 3.48 15.47 -29.96
N ILE A 385 3.40 14.42 -30.77
CA ILE A 385 4.25 13.21 -30.80
C ILE A 385 3.78 12.08 -29.86
N SER A 386 2.70 11.40 -30.27
CA SER A 386 2.59 9.93 -30.21
C SER A 386 1.39 9.44 -31.03
N ARG A 387 1.42 9.70 -32.35
CA ARG A 387 0.75 8.80 -33.31
C ARG A 387 1.75 7.72 -33.68
N GLY A 388 1.83 6.71 -32.82
CA GLY A 388 2.82 5.64 -32.92
C GLY A 388 2.41 4.44 -32.08
N ASP A 389 1.48 3.67 -32.62
CA ASP A 389 1.33 2.23 -32.40
C ASP A 389 0.82 1.77 -31.01
N GLU A 390 -0.51 1.64 -30.89
CA GLU A 390 -1.26 1.02 -29.78
C GLU A 390 -0.88 -0.45 -29.51
N ARG A 391 -0.01 -1.07 -30.31
CA ARG A 391 0.38 -2.48 -30.20
C ARG A 391 1.45 -2.80 -29.16
N ALA A 392 2.08 -1.79 -28.53
CA ALA A 392 3.20 -2.02 -27.61
C ALA A 392 2.80 -2.45 -26.19
N CYS A 393 1.54 -2.26 -25.79
CA CYS A 393 1.12 -2.47 -24.40
C CYS A 393 0.89 -3.95 -24.03
N GLY A 394 0.92 -4.89 -24.98
CA GLY A 394 0.55 -6.29 -24.77
C GLY A 394 1.68 -7.31 -24.68
N GLU A 395 2.95 -6.94 -24.86
CA GLU A 395 4.05 -7.90 -24.83
C GLU A 395 4.34 -8.34 -23.39
N ARG A 396 3.79 -9.50 -23.00
CA ARG A 396 4.19 -10.24 -21.79
C ARG A 396 5.63 -10.73 -21.99
N TYR A 397 6.46 -10.48 -20.99
CA TYR A 397 7.76 -11.12 -20.89
C TYR A 397 7.57 -12.54 -20.37
N GLU A 398 7.69 -13.54 -21.25
CA GLU A 398 7.83 -14.94 -20.85
C GLU A 398 9.24 -15.15 -20.30
N GLY A 399 9.40 -14.96 -18.99
CA GLY A 399 10.56 -15.49 -18.28
C GLY A 399 10.52 -17.01 -18.37
N LYS A 400 11.62 -17.64 -18.80
CA LYS A 400 11.75 -19.10 -18.90
C LYS A 400 11.27 -19.79 -17.62
N GLU A 401 10.11 -20.44 -17.68
CA GLU A 401 9.60 -21.31 -16.63
C GLU A 401 10.52 -22.53 -16.49
N GLY A 402 11.11 -22.70 -15.30
CA GLY A 402 11.64 -23.99 -14.87
C GLY A 402 10.47 -24.92 -14.56
N GLN A 403 10.49 -26.12 -15.16
CA GLN A 403 9.46 -27.15 -15.03
C GLN A 403 9.08 -27.45 -13.56
N PRO A 404 7.81 -27.76 -13.27
CA PRO A 404 7.41 -28.25 -11.96
C PRO A 404 7.89 -29.68 -11.76
N HIS A 405 8.70 -29.92 -10.72
CA HIS A 405 9.07 -31.27 -10.30
C HIS A 405 7.82 -32.04 -9.83
N ARG A 406 7.58 -33.19 -10.47
CA ARG A 406 6.61 -34.19 -10.04
C ARG A 406 6.94 -34.66 -8.62
N ALA A 407 5.97 -34.55 -7.72
CA ALA A 407 5.98 -35.30 -6.46
C ALA A 407 5.76 -36.79 -6.80
N GLY A 408 6.75 -37.62 -6.50
CA GLY A 408 6.65 -39.07 -6.61
C GLY A 408 5.95 -39.66 -5.39
N ASP A 409 5.00 -40.56 -5.65
CA ASP A 409 4.36 -41.45 -4.68
C ASP A 409 5.38 -42.37 -4.00
N LEU A 410 5.20 -42.64 -2.70
CA LEU A 410 5.63 -43.86 -1.96
C LEU A 410 4.88 -43.90 -0.59
N PRO A 411 4.75 -45.07 0.06
CA PRO A 411 3.46 -45.71 0.29
C PRO A 411 2.89 -45.57 1.71
N VAL A 412 1.60 -45.91 1.81
CA VAL A 412 0.79 -45.97 3.03
C VAL A 412 1.03 -47.30 3.76
N GLU A 413 1.54 -47.23 4.98
CA GLU A 413 1.25 -48.21 6.04
C GLU A 413 0.78 -47.46 7.29
N GLY A 414 -0.37 -47.88 7.80
CA GLY A 414 -1.04 -47.24 8.93
C GLY A 414 -0.70 -47.90 10.26
N VAL A 415 -0.58 -47.08 11.30
CA VAL A 415 -0.90 -47.45 12.69
C VAL A 415 -1.56 -46.25 13.37
N LEU A 416 -2.76 -46.49 13.88
CA LEU A 416 -3.60 -45.56 14.64
C LEU A 416 -2.93 -45.19 15.98
N THR A 417 -2.65 -43.90 16.20
CA THR A 417 -2.59 -43.29 17.54
C THR A 417 -3.02 -41.81 17.47
N GLU A 418 -3.84 -41.38 18.43
CA GLU A 418 -4.45 -40.04 18.52
C GLU A 418 -3.42 -38.89 18.56
N PRO A 419 -3.65 -37.73 17.90
CA PRO A 419 -2.76 -36.58 18.05
C PRO A 419 -3.24 -35.61 19.13
N ARG A 420 -2.41 -35.47 20.16
CA ARG A 420 -2.40 -34.36 21.12
C ARG A 420 -2.17 -33.02 20.41
N HIS A 421 -2.72 -31.95 20.99
CA HIS A 421 -2.61 -30.55 20.57
C HIS A 421 -1.23 -30.14 20.00
N PRO A 422 -1.16 -29.44 18.85
CA PRO A 422 0.10 -28.87 18.39
C PRO A 422 0.42 -27.58 19.16
N GLN A 423 1.51 -27.63 19.92
CA GLN A 423 2.21 -26.44 20.38
C GLN A 423 2.74 -25.69 19.16
N ILE A 424 2.32 -24.42 19.02
CA ILE A 424 2.80 -23.51 17.98
C ILE A 424 4.26 -23.16 18.28
N VAL A 425 5.20 -23.77 17.56
CA VAL A 425 6.61 -23.38 17.55
C VAL A 425 6.76 -22.15 16.65
N ALA A 426 6.79 -20.97 17.27
CA ALA A 426 7.16 -19.74 16.57
C ALA A 426 8.61 -19.86 16.04
N ARG A 427 8.78 -19.72 14.72
CA ARG A 427 10.11 -19.69 14.07
C ARG A 427 10.97 -18.58 14.72
N ARG A 428 12.24 -18.91 14.98
CA ARG A 428 13.23 -18.14 15.78
C ARG A 428 13.52 -16.70 15.30
N GLY A 429 13.00 -16.25 14.16
CA GLY A 429 13.16 -14.87 13.66
C GLY A 429 12.37 -13.81 14.43
N SER A 430 11.40 -14.21 15.26
CA SER A 430 10.51 -13.25 15.94
C SER A 430 11.08 -12.52 17.15
N ARG A 431 12.26 -12.92 17.63
CA ARG A 431 12.69 -12.65 19.02
C ARG A 431 13.60 -11.43 19.22
N ARG A 432 13.94 -10.69 18.16
CA ARG A 432 14.81 -9.49 18.25
C ARG A 432 14.13 -8.16 17.87
N ARG A 433 12.81 -8.17 17.60
CA ARG A 433 12.05 -7.10 16.90
C ARG A 433 11.75 -5.79 17.67
N GLY A 434 12.09 -5.64 18.95
CA GLY A 434 11.41 -4.69 19.84
C GLY A 434 12.00 -3.28 19.92
N HIS A 435 13.32 -3.14 19.96
CA HIS A 435 13.97 -1.90 20.41
C HIS A 435 14.35 -0.94 19.25
N GLU A 436 14.55 -1.50 18.07
CA GLU A 436 15.06 -0.77 16.90
C GLU A 436 13.92 -0.16 16.06
N GLU A 437 12.74 -0.80 16.01
CA GLU A 437 11.53 -0.32 15.33
C GLU A 437 10.96 0.97 15.96
N ILE A 438 10.97 1.10 17.30
CA ILE A 438 10.39 2.26 18.00
C ILE A 438 11.25 3.52 17.82
N ARG A 439 12.58 3.38 17.88
CA ARG A 439 13.50 4.50 17.64
C ARG A 439 13.51 4.93 16.17
N GLN A 440 13.42 3.99 15.24
CA GLN A 440 13.49 4.26 13.81
C GLN A 440 12.20 4.87 13.24
N ASP A 441 11.00 4.47 13.71
CA ASP A 441 9.74 5.12 13.34
C ASP A 441 9.73 6.61 13.78
N LEU A 442 10.28 6.90 14.97
CA LEU A 442 10.41 8.26 15.50
C LEU A 442 11.53 9.06 14.80
N GLN A 443 12.67 8.44 14.50
CA GLN A 443 13.77 9.07 13.74
C GLN A 443 13.40 9.36 12.30
N GLN A 444 12.69 8.46 11.60
CA GLN A 444 12.18 8.72 10.25
C GLN A 444 11.21 9.91 10.26
N SER A 445 10.40 10.06 11.32
CA SER A 445 9.50 11.21 11.47
C SER A 445 10.22 12.51 11.87
N GLN A 446 11.32 12.44 12.64
CA GLN A 446 12.11 13.60 13.06
C GLN A 446 13.06 14.08 11.95
N GLU A 447 13.69 13.18 11.20
CA GLU A 447 14.61 13.53 10.11
C GLU A 447 13.86 14.14 8.92
N ASP A 448 12.64 13.67 8.63
CA ASP A 448 11.74 14.27 7.64
C ASP A 448 11.30 15.71 8.01
N ASP A 449 11.18 16.01 9.31
CA ASP A 449 10.86 17.34 9.84
C ASP A 449 12.10 18.26 9.89
N ASP A 450 13.30 17.73 10.16
CA ASP A 450 14.56 18.48 10.13
C ASP A 450 15.02 18.82 8.70
N GLU A 451 14.75 17.96 7.72
CA GLU A 451 15.00 18.24 6.29
C GLU A 451 14.10 19.39 5.78
N ALA A 452 12.87 19.51 6.31
CA ALA A 452 11.98 20.63 6.02
C ALA A 452 12.43 21.96 6.67
N ARG A 453 13.17 21.91 7.79
CA ARG A 453 13.77 23.09 8.43
C ARG A 453 15.05 23.56 7.75
N ASN A 454 15.94 22.64 7.38
CA ASN A 454 17.23 22.99 6.78
C ASN A 454 17.13 23.51 5.34
N GLY A 455 16.05 23.21 4.62
CA GLY A 455 15.76 23.80 3.31
C GLY A 455 15.37 25.30 3.32
N ARG A 456 15.30 25.95 4.49
CA ARG A 456 15.09 27.41 4.64
C ARG A 456 16.31 28.19 5.11
N ALA A 457 17.40 27.54 5.48
CA ALA A 457 18.56 28.22 6.09
C ALA A 457 19.59 28.79 5.09
N THR A 458 19.32 28.73 3.79
CA THR A 458 20.20 29.31 2.74
C THR A 458 19.44 30.31 1.89
N ARG A 459 19.01 31.42 2.50
CA ARG A 459 18.76 32.73 1.88
C ARG A 459 18.26 33.66 2.99
N LEU A 460 19.19 34.33 3.67
CA LEU A 460 19.05 35.63 4.34
C LEU A 460 20.36 35.91 5.09
N LEU A 461 21.42 36.14 4.32
CA LEU A 461 22.51 37.01 4.76
C LEU A 461 22.25 38.36 4.09
N GLY A 462 22.04 39.40 4.89
CA GLY A 462 22.06 40.76 4.39
C GLY A 462 21.12 41.72 5.12
N VAL A 463 21.73 42.53 5.98
CA VAL A 463 21.34 43.90 6.38
C VAL A 463 20.58 44.03 7.71
N ASN A 464 21.36 44.44 8.71
CA ASN A 464 21.03 45.16 9.94
C ASN A 464 20.10 46.37 9.69
N VAL A 465 19.29 46.74 10.69
CA VAL A 465 19.33 48.04 11.41
C VAL A 465 18.21 48.11 12.47
N SER A 466 18.65 48.40 13.70
CA SER A 466 18.06 49.09 14.87
C SER A 466 16.55 49.30 15.10
N LEU A 467 16.18 48.95 16.34
CA LEU A 467 15.47 49.75 17.38
C LEU A 467 14.23 50.56 16.98
N ALA A 468 13.07 50.17 17.51
CA ALA A 468 12.46 50.71 18.74
C ALA A 468 11.20 49.91 19.11
#